data_AF-A0A1H1ML91-F1
#
_entry.id   AF-A0A1H1ML91-F1
#
_cell.length_a   1.000
_cell.length_b   1.000
_cell.length_c   1.000
_cell.angle_alpha   90.00
_cell.angle_beta   90.00
_cell.angle_gamma   90.00
#
_symmetry.space_group_name_H-M   'P 1'
#
loop_
_entity.id
_entity.type
_entity.pdbx_description
1 polymer ?
#
loop_
_entity_poly.entity_id
_entity_poly.type
_entity_poly.pdbx_seq_one_letter_code
_entity_poly.pdbx_strand_id
1 'polypeptide(L)'
;MAEKSQSKASLYALCFLVGGAYGLIGQLIGVALEPVVGPAFAAPCTLLCLGVLAVVLYVPGIHQRIAAVSGFGSILPFNGFACGIADAFQAGHANGGGFAGGIRSVGRLFLHVIVLSSVVNMLAGALAAFVTLPKLPVPQAPAMPLALLAGFVVAGLVCIAFQAVTDAGGFQVPNVLLVGQSLGGVLTLFGVTDVLAAVGGYSFKILVMGAGQAVMATTTLAFAGNALMLLVTWGTFFALALFGIVAALLNLRLRSR
;
A
#
# COMPACT_ATOMS: atom_id res chain seq x y z
N MET A 1 -24.16 -2.45 -27.21
CA MET A 1 -24.02 -3.23 -25.96
C MET A 1 -24.25 -2.26 -24.82
N ALA A 2 -25.35 -2.41 -24.09
CA ALA A 2 -25.68 -1.51 -22.98
C ALA A 2 -24.74 -1.80 -21.80
N GLU A 3 -23.83 -0.87 -21.55
CA GLU A 3 -22.98 -0.85 -20.37
C GLU A 3 -23.90 -0.73 -19.15
N LYS A 4 -24.07 -1.85 -18.43
CA LYS A 4 -24.94 -1.91 -17.25
C LYS A 4 -24.27 -1.05 -16.19
N SER A 5 -24.74 0.20 -16.05
CA SER A 5 -24.30 1.16 -15.02
C SER A 5 -24.24 0.43 -13.68
N GLN A 6 -23.02 0.13 -13.23
CA GLN A 6 -22.80 -0.60 -12.00
C GLN A 6 -23.27 0.28 -10.85
N SER A 7 -24.19 -0.23 -10.02
CA SER A 7 -24.71 0.58 -8.91
C SER A 7 -23.57 0.90 -7.93
N LYS A 8 -23.58 2.11 -7.35
CA LYS A 8 -22.58 2.51 -6.34
C LYS A 8 -22.46 1.47 -5.22
N ALA A 9 -23.57 0.90 -4.77
CA ALA A 9 -23.55 -0.17 -3.77
C ALA A 9 -22.73 -1.40 -4.21
N SER A 10 -22.81 -1.80 -5.49
CA SER A 10 -22.01 -2.91 -6.02
C SER A 10 -20.52 -2.58 -6.07
N LEU A 11 -20.15 -1.36 -6.43
CA LEU A 11 -18.74 -0.92 -6.42
C LEU A 11 -18.15 -0.97 -5.02
N TYR A 12 -18.87 -0.48 -4.01
CA TYR A 12 -18.41 -0.46 -2.62
C TYR A 12 -18.28 -1.87 -2.05
N ALA A 13 -19.24 -2.75 -2.35
CA ALA A 13 -19.17 -4.15 -1.96
C ALA A 13 -17.95 -4.85 -2.57
N LEU A 14 -17.67 -4.63 -3.87
CA LEU A 14 -16.48 -5.20 -4.50
C LEU A 14 -15.18 -4.60 -3.98
N CYS A 15 -15.16 -3.30 -3.70
CA CYS A 15 -14.02 -2.63 -3.07
C CYS A 15 -13.68 -3.27 -1.72
N PHE A 16 -14.69 -3.50 -0.88
CA PHE A 16 -14.54 -4.20 0.39
C PHE A 16 -14.04 -5.63 0.23
N LEU A 17 -14.69 -6.41 -0.63
CA LEU A 17 -14.38 -7.84 -0.81
C LEU A 17 -12.96 -8.02 -1.36
N VAL A 18 -12.56 -7.23 -2.36
CA VAL A 18 -11.22 -7.32 -2.95
C VAL A 18 -10.16 -6.78 -2.00
N GLY A 19 -10.42 -5.65 -1.32
CA GLY A 19 -9.52 -5.11 -0.30
C GLY A 19 -9.30 -6.09 0.85
N GLY A 20 -10.39 -6.68 1.35
CA GLY A 20 -10.34 -7.73 2.36
C GLY A 20 -9.60 -8.98 1.88
N ALA A 21 -9.81 -9.42 0.64
CA ALA A 21 -9.12 -10.58 0.07
C ALA A 21 -7.61 -10.36 -0.02
N TYR A 22 -7.15 -9.18 -0.47
CA TYR A 22 -5.72 -8.83 -0.41
C TYR A 22 -5.22 -8.72 1.03
N GLY A 23 -6.05 -8.21 1.95
CA GLY A 23 -5.79 -8.22 3.38
C GLY A 23 -5.50 -9.64 3.90
N LEU A 24 -6.35 -10.61 3.57
CA LEU A 24 -6.16 -12.02 3.94
C LEU A 24 -4.88 -12.59 3.35
N ILE A 25 -4.59 -12.33 2.07
CA ILE A 25 -3.35 -12.77 1.42
C ILE A 25 -2.14 -12.21 2.18
N GLY A 26 -2.15 -10.92 2.51
CA GLY A 26 -1.09 -10.28 3.31
C GLY A 26 -0.96 -10.90 4.71
N GLN A 27 -2.08 -11.22 5.36
CA GLN A 27 -2.09 -11.88 6.66
C GLN A 27 -1.47 -13.26 6.63
N LEU A 28 -1.86 -14.08 5.65
CA LEU A 28 -1.35 -15.43 5.48
C LEU A 28 0.15 -15.42 5.18
N ILE A 29 0.59 -14.55 4.27
CA ILE A 29 2.01 -14.39 3.95
C ILE A 29 2.78 -13.92 5.19
N GLY A 30 2.31 -12.89 5.89
CA GLY A 30 3.01 -12.34 7.05
C GLY A 30 3.13 -13.33 8.20
N VAL A 31 2.04 -14.05 8.53
CA VAL A 31 2.05 -15.09 9.57
C VAL A 31 2.99 -16.24 9.18
N ALA A 32 3.06 -16.62 7.90
CA ALA A 32 3.98 -17.65 7.44
C ALA A 32 5.46 -17.20 7.46
N LEU A 33 5.72 -15.92 7.21
CA LEU A 33 7.08 -15.37 7.14
C LEU A 33 7.65 -15.00 8.52
N GLU A 34 6.81 -14.56 9.46
CA GLU A 34 7.23 -14.13 10.80
C GLU A 34 8.16 -15.12 11.52
N PRO A 35 7.90 -16.44 11.57
CA PRO A 35 8.82 -17.39 12.21
C PRO A 35 10.15 -17.56 11.45
N VAL A 36 10.22 -17.19 10.17
CA VAL A 36 11.42 -17.37 9.32
C VAL A 36 12.33 -16.15 9.37
N VAL A 37 11.75 -14.94 9.25
CA VAL A 37 12.51 -13.69 9.15
C VAL A 37 12.46 -12.84 10.42
N GLY A 38 11.61 -13.21 11.38
CA GLY A 38 11.38 -12.47 12.61
C GLY A 38 10.38 -11.31 12.46
N PRO A 39 9.84 -10.81 13.59
CA PRO A 39 8.75 -9.82 13.60
C PRO A 39 9.14 -8.46 13.02
N ALA A 40 10.43 -8.10 13.07
CA ALA A 40 10.93 -6.86 12.51
C ALA A 40 10.87 -6.85 10.97
N PHE A 41 11.15 -7.99 10.32
CA PHE A 41 11.27 -8.08 8.86
C PHE A 41 10.05 -8.69 8.18
N ALA A 42 9.15 -9.32 8.94
CA ALA A 42 7.97 -9.99 8.39
C ALA A 42 7.09 -9.07 7.53
N ALA A 43 6.83 -7.84 7.98
CA ALA A 43 6.02 -6.88 7.23
C ALA A 43 6.73 -6.40 5.93
N PRO A 44 7.99 -5.94 5.95
CA PRO A 44 8.77 -5.69 4.74
C PRO A 44 8.78 -6.87 3.76
N CYS A 45 9.07 -8.08 4.23
CA CYS A 45 9.09 -9.27 3.36
C CYS A 45 7.71 -9.59 2.79
N THR A 46 6.63 -9.39 3.55
CA THR A 46 5.26 -9.53 3.07
C THR A 46 4.97 -8.57 1.92
N LEU A 47 5.39 -7.30 2.05
CA LEU A 47 5.26 -6.31 0.99
C LEU A 47 6.03 -6.75 -0.27
N LEU A 48 7.25 -7.27 -0.13
CA LEU A 48 8.02 -7.78 -1.27
C LEU A 48 7.31 -8.96 -1.96
N CYS A 49 6.73 -9.89 -1.20
CA CYS A 49 5.91 -10.96 -1.77
C CYS A 49 4.67 -10.42 -2.51
N LEU A 50 4.03 -9.37 -1.99
CA LEU A 50 2.94 -8.69 -2.71
C LEU A 50 3.42 -7.96 -3.95
N GLY A 51 4.65 -7.44 -3.96
CA GLY A 51 5.31 -6.90 -5.15
C GLY A 51 5.49 -7.96 -6.24
N VAL A 52 5.94 -9.16 -5.88
CA VAL A 52 6.00 -10.32 -6.81
C VAL A 52 4.61 -10.70 -7.30
N LEU A 53 3.62 -10.76 -6.41
CA LEU A 53 2.22 -11.01 -6.79
C LEU A 53 1.72 -9.95 -7.78
N ALA A 54 2.10 -8.69 -7.61
CA ALA A 54 1.76 -7.62 -8.56
C ALA A 54 2.30 -7.92 -9.96
N VAL A 55 3.55 -8.34 -10.09
CA VAL A 55 4.12 -8.76 -11.38
C VAL A 55 3.30 -9.89 -12.01
N VAL A 56 2.99 -10.91 -11.22
CA VAL A 56 2.22 -12.09 -11.66
C VAL A 56 0.82 -11.72 -12.13
N LEU A 57 0.17 -10.75 -11.49
CA LEU A 57 -1.19 -10.31 -11.85
C LEU A 57 -1.20 -9.26 -12.97
N TYR A 58 -0.18 -8.41 -13.05
CA TYR A 58 -0.10 -7.30 -14.00
C TYR A 58 0.18 -7.77 -15.42
N VAL A 59 1.17 -8.66 -15.58
CA VAL A 59 1.62 -9.16 -16.88
C VAL A 59 0.47 -9.79 -17.70
N PRO A 60 -0.37 -10.68 -17.15
CA PRO A 60 -1.53 -11.24 -17.87
C PRO A 60 -2.75 -10.29 -17.93
N GLY A 61 -2.68 -9.08 -17.37
CA GLY A 61 -3.80 -8.14 -17.38
C GLY A 61 -4.87 -8.40 -16.30
N ILE A 62 -4.59 -9.26 -15.32
CA ILE A 62 -5.56 -9.65 -14.29
C ILE A 62 -5.79 -8.49 -13.31
N HIS A 63 -4.71 -7.81 -12.89
CA HIS A 63 -4.83 -6.69 -11.94
C HIS A 63 -5.71 -5.56 -12.48
N GLN A 64 -5.55 -5.19 -13.76
CA GLN A 64 -6.33 -4.14 -14.41
C GLN A 64 -7.82 -4.48 -14.46
N ARG A 65 -8.16 -5.75 -14.70
CA ARG A 65 -9.56 -6.22 -14.67
C ARG A 65 -10.16 -6.14 -13.26
N ILE A 66 -9.37 -6.51 -12.25
CA ILE A 66 -9.80 -6.40 -10.85
C ILE A 66 -9.95 -4.92 -10.45
N ALA A 67 -9.01 -4.06 -10.83
CA ALA A 67 -9.03 -2.64 -10.53
C ALA A 67 -10.23 -1.92 -11.17
N ALA A 68 -10.61 -2.31 -12.39
CA ALA A 68 -11.78 -1.76 -13.08
C ALA A 68 -13.10 -1.98 -12.32
N VAL A 69 -13.21 -3.06 -11.54
CA VAL A 69 -14.47 -3.41 -10.84
C VAL A 69 -14.43 -3.16 -9.34
N SER A 70 -13.23 -3.00 -8.75
CA SER A 70 -13.04 -2.89 -7.29
C SER A 70 -12.49 -1.54 -6.84
N GLY A 71 -12.03 -0.69 -7.76
CA GLY A 71 -11.45 0.61 -7.41
C GLY A 71 -10.34 0.48 -6.38
N PHE A 72 -10.48 1.20 -5.26
CA PHE A 72 -9.46 1.24 -4.20
C PHE A 72 -9.19 -0.11 -3.52
N GLY A 73 -10.06 -1.10 -3.64
CA GLY A 73 -9.87 -2.45 -3.08
C GLY A 73 -8.62 -3.16 -3.60
N SER A 74 -8.18 -2.87 -4.83
CA SER A 74 -6.94 -3.45 -5.41
C SER A 74 -5.81 -2.44 -5.60
N ILE A 75 -6.08 -1.15 -5.32
CA ILE A 75 -5.13 -0.05 -5.48
C ILE A 75 -4.42 0.27 -4.16
N LEU A 76 -5.12 0.21 -3.02
CA LEU A 76 -4.55 0.51 -1.70
C LEU A 76 -3.53 -0.50 -1.19
N PRO A 77 -3.73 -1.82 -1.36
CA PRO A 77 -2.71 -2.77 -0.98
C PRO A 77 -1.50 -2.61 -1.89
N PHE A 78 -0.28 -2.78 -1.38
CA PHE A 78 0.95 -2.39 -2.10
C PHE A 78 1.23 -3.12 -3.42
N ASN A 79 0.54 -4.22 -3.72
CA ASN A 79 0.54 -4.77 -5.08
C ASN A 79 -0.08 -3.78 -6.09
N GLY A 80 -1.09 -3.01 -5.68
CA GLY A 80 -1.66 -1.91 -6.44
C GLY A 80 -0.66 -0.78 -6.71
N PHE A 81 0.21 -0.46 -5.76
CA PHE A 81 1.29 0.50 -5.97
C PHE A 81 2.28 0.01 -7.05
N ALA A 82 2.74 -1.25 -6.97
CA ALA A 82 3.63 -1.81 -7.98
C ALA A 82 2.98 -1.84 -9.38
N CYS A 83 1.70 -2.18 -9.48
CA CYS A 83 0.94 -2.07 -10.73
C CYS A 83 0.81 -0.63 -11.23
N GLY A 84 0.56 0.33 -10.35
CA GLY A 84 0.51 1.76 -10.71
C GLY A 84 1.85 2.30 -11.21
N ILE A 85 2.98 1.82 -10.67
CA ILE A 85 4.32 2.10 -11.19
C ILE A 85 4.49 1.51 -12.59
N ALA A 86 3.98 0.30 -12.82
CA ALA A 86 4.03 -0.33 -14.14
C ALA A 86 3.21 0.46 -15.18
N ASP A 87 2.00 0.90 -14.82
CA ASP A 87 1.15 1.75 -15.68
C ASP A 87 1.81 3.09 -15.98
N ALA A 88 2.40 3.74 -14.97
CA ALA A 88 3.14 4.98 -15.14
C ALA A 88 4.32 4.79 -16.11
N PHE A 89 5.06 3.69 -15.97
CA PHE A 89 6.15 3.36 -16.89
C PHE A 89 5.64 3.18 -18.33
N GLN A 90 4.59 2.40 -18.54
CA GLN A 90 4.03 2.16 -19.87
C GLN A 90 3.50 3.44 -20.52
N ALA A 91 2.80 4.29 -19.77
CA ALA A 91 2.33 5.57 -20.27
C ALA A 91 3.49 6.48 -20.68
N GLY A 92 4.53 6.57 -19.85
CA GLY A 92 5.74 7.34 -20.17
C GLY A 92 6.49 6.80 -21.39
N HIS A 93 6.51 5.48 -21.56
CA HIS A 93 7.11 4.82 -22.71
C HIS A 93 6.32 5.09 -24.00
N ALA A 94 4.99 5.00 -23.94
CA ALA A 94 4.10 5.18 -25.09
C ALA A 94 4.07 6.61 -25.62
N ASN A 95 4.30 7.62 -24.78
CA ASN A 95 4.30 9.04 -25.15
C ASN A 95 5.58 9.49 -25.89
N GLY A 96 6.18 8.61 -26.70
CA GLY A 96 7.38 8.89 -27.49
C GLY A 96 8.69 8.97 -26.70
N GLY A 97 8.64 8.77 -25.38
CA GLY A 97 9.82 8.88 -24.51
C GLY A 97 10.64 7.59 -24.39
N GLY A 98 10.14 6.45 -24.90
CA GLY A 98 10.80 5.15 -24.77
C GLY A 98 11.12 4.80 -23.31
N PHE A 99 12.25 4.14 -23.07
CA PHE A 99 12.67 3.77 -21.72
C PHE A 99 12.84 4.99 -20.79
N ALA A 100 13.45 6.06 -21.27
CA ALA A 100 13.68 7.28 -20.48
C ALA A 100 12.37 7.97 -20.08
N GLY A 101 11.38 7.99 -20.98
CA GLY A 101 10.03 8.48 -20.68
C GLY A 101 9.33 7.64 -19.61
N GLY A 102 9.46 6.32 -19.69
CA GLY A 102 8.95 5.40 -18.67
C GLY A 102 9.57 5.67 -17.29
N ILE A 103 10.89 5.75 -17.18
CA ILE A 103 11.59 6.05 -15.93
C ILE A 103 11.20 7.43 -15.38
N ARG A 104 11.09 8.45 -16.23
CA ARG A 104 10.67 9.79 -15.80
C ARG A 104 9.26 9.79 -15.20
N SER A 105 8.34 9.05 -15.81
CA SER A 105 6.96 8.91 -15.33
C SER A 105 6.91 8.19 -13.97
N VAL A 106 7.65 7.09 -13.83
CA VAL A 106 7.81 6.37 -12.55
C VAL A 106 8.39 7.28 -11.48
N GLY A 107 9.46 8.02 -11.79
CA GLY A 107 10.08 8.97 -10.87
C GLY A 107 9.09 10.04 -10.40
N ARG A 108 8.27 10.59 -11.30
CA ARG A 108 7.23 11.57 -10.94
C ARG A 108 6.20 10.98 -9.99
N LEU A 109 5.69 9.78 -10.27
CA LEU A 109 4.70 9.12 -9.41
C LEU A 109 5.31 8.76 -8.04
N PHE A 110 6.52 8.23 -8.01
CA PHE A 110 7.22 7.86 -6.79
C PHE A 110 7.53 9.08 -5.91
N LEU A 111 8.03 10.17 -6.50
CA LEU A 111 8.28 11.42 -5.78
C LEU A 111 6.98 12.00 -5.20
N HIS A 112 5.91 12.00 -6.00
CA HIS A 112 4.62 12.54 -5.58
C HIS A 112 3.97 11.72 -4.48
N VAL A 113 3.90 10.39 -4.61
CA VAL A 113 3.19 9.55 -3.65
C VAL A 113 4.07 9.19 -2.47
N ILE A 114 5.24 8.58 -2.71
CA ILE A 114 6.08 8.03 -1.65
C ILE A 114 6.88 9.12 -0.96
N VAL A 115 7.63 9.93 -1.71
CA VAL A 115 8.57 10.88 -1.09
C VAL A 115 7.81 12.00 -0.39
N LEU A 116 6.86 12.65 -1.06
CA LEU A 116 6.14 13.78 -0.47
C LEU A 116 5.33 13.39 0.77
N SER A 117 4.64 12.25 0.75
CA SER A 117 3.95 11.76 1.95
C SER A 117 4.93 11.31 3.06
N SER A 118 6.07 10.74 2.69
CA SER A 118 7.10 10.35 3.66
C SER A 118 7.69 11.55 4.38
N VAL A 119 7.79 12.73 3.75
CA VAL A 119 8.19 13.96 4.44
C VAL A 119 7.23 14.28 5.58
N VAL A 120 5.91 14.20 5.33
CA VAL A 120 4.90 14.43 6.38
C VAL A 120 5.05 13.41 7.52
N ASN A 121 5.22 12.13 7.19
CA ASN A 121 5.36 11.06 8.17
C ASN A 121 6.67 11.13 8.95
N MET A 122 7.76 11.59 8.31
CA MET A 122 9.04 11.83 8.96
C MET A 122 8.95 13.00 9.94
N LEU A 123 8.24 14.07 9.59
CA LEU A 123 7.97 15.18 10.51
C LEU A 123 7.14 14.71 11.71
N ALA A 124 6.12 13.88 11.48
CA ALA A 124 5.38 13.23 12.57
C ALA A 124 6.30 12.33 13.43
N GLY A 125 7.18 11.55 12.80
CA GLY A 125 8.15 10.69 13.47
C GLY A 125 9.13 11.47 14.35
N ALA A 126 9.63 12.60 13.83
CA ALA A 126 10.47 13.53 14.56
C ALA A 126 9.71 14.14 15.75
N LEU A 127 8.49 14.64 15.54
CA LEU A 127 7.65 15.18 16.61
C LEU A 127 7.46 14.16 17.73
N ALA A 128 7.13 12.91 17.40
CA ALA A 128 6.94 11.85 18.38
C ALA A 128 8.21 11.43 19.13
N ALA A 129 9.40 11.69 18.56
CA ALA A 129 10.65 11.45 19.26
C ALA A 129 10.90 12.45 20.40
N PHE A 130 10.31 13.65 20.32
CA PHE A 130 10.50 14.72 21.31
C PHE A 130 9.25 15.04 22.13
N VAL A 131 8.07 14.62 21.67
CA VAL A 131 6.78 14.94 22.31
C VAL A 131 5.99 13.66 22.56
N THR A 132 5.60 13.47 23.82
CA THR A 132 4.69 12.39 24.21
C THR A 132 3.25 12.88 24.15
N LEU A 133 2.49 12.40 23.16
CA LEU A 133 1.07 12.66 23.03
C LEU A 133 0.26 11.54 23.72
N PRO A 134 -0.93 11.83 24.26
CA PRO A 134 -1.82 10.80 24.77
C PRO A 134 -2.20 9.85 23.61
N LYS A 135 -1.90 8.56 23.79
CA LYS A 135 -2.21 7.52 22.81
C LYS A 135 -3.43 6.73 23.22
N LEU A 136 -4.21 6.30 22.23
CA LEU A 136 -5.26 5.32 22.45
C LEU A 136 -4.68 4.00 23.01
N PRO A 137 -5.39 3.34 23.94
CA PRO A 137 -4.98 2.02 24.41
C PRO A 137 -5.00 1.02 23.25
N VAL A 138 -3.86 0.35 23.04
CA VAL A 138 -3.73 -0.64 21.97
C VAL A 138 -4.31 -1.96 22.48
N PRO A 139 -5.36 -2.51 21.82
CA PRO A 139 -5.92 -3.80 22.22
C PRO A 139 -4.92 -4.93 21.97
N GLN A 140 -5.11 -6.05 22.67
CA GLN A 140 -4.38 -7.27 22.33
C GLN A 140 -4.79 -7.75 20.93
N ALA A 141 -3.81 -8.16 20.14
CA ALA A 141 -4.07 -8.69 18.82
C ALA A 141 -4.93 -9.95 18.91
N PRO A 142 -5.96 -10.11 18.05
CA PRO A 142 -6.74 -11.33 18.02
C PRO A 142 -5.84 -12.53 17.67
N ALA A 143 -6.10 -13.67 18.31
CA ALA A 143 -5.42 -14.92 17.96
C ALA A 143 -5.99 -15.52 16.66
N MET A 144 -5.25 -16.43 16.04
CA MET A 144 -5.77 -17.23 14.92
C MET A 144 -6.91 -18.15 15.40
N PRO A 145 -7.99 -18.35 14.62
CA PRO A 145 -8.23 -17.84 13.26
C PRO A 145 -8.89 -16.47 13.21
N LEU A 146 -9.30 -15.88 14.33
CA LEU A 146 -10.03 -14.61 14.39
C LEU A 146 -9.23 -13.45 13.78
N ALA A 147 -7.90 -13.50 13.85
CA ALA A 147 -7.01 -12.56 13.19
C ALA A 147 -7.21 -12.47 11.66
N LEU A 148 -7.57 -13.56 10.99
CA LEU A 148 -7.86 -13.55 9.55
C LEU A 148 -9.12 -12.74 9.26
N LEU A 149 -10.19 -12.97 10.03
CA LEU A 149 -11.45 -12.24 9.87
C LEU A 149 -11.28 -10.76 10.20
N ALA A 150 -10.60 -10.46 11.30
CA ALA A 150 -10.29 -9.07 11.68
C ALA A 150 -9.45 -8.37 10.60
N GLY A 151 -8.42 -9.03 10.07
CA GLY A 151 -7.59 -8.53 8.98
C GLY A 151 -8.39 -8.27 7.70
N PHE A 152 -9.26 -9.19 7.30
CA PHE A 152 -10.16 -9.03 6.16
C PHE A 152 -11.05 -7.79 6.32
N VAL A 153 -11.72 -7.67 7.48
CA VAL A 153 -12.64 -6.56 7.75
C VAL A 153 -11.90 -5.24 7.80
N VAL A 154 -10.76 -5.15 8.50
CA VAL A 154 -9.97 -3.92 8.58
C VAL A 154 -9.51 -3.48 7.20
N ALA A 155 -8.95 -4.38 6.39
CA ALA A 155 -8.50 -4.04 5.04
C ALA A 155 -9.66 -3.61 4.14
N GLY A 156 -10.78 -4.33 4.16
CA GLY A 156 -11.97 -3.98 3.40
C GLY A 156 -12.57 -2.63 3.80
N LEU A 157 -12.67 -2.33 5.10
CA LEU A 157 -13.20 -1.07 5.62
C LEU A 157 -12.31 0.12 5.24
N VAL A 158 -10.99 -0.02 5.37
CA VAL A 158 -10.05 1.01 4.92
C VAL A 158 -10.22 1.23 3.42
N CYS A 159 -10.38 0.18 2.62
CA CYS A 159 -10.59 0.33 1.18
C CYS A 159 -11.88 1.08 0.83
N ILE A 160 -13.01 0.75 1.48
CA ILE A 160 -14.25 1.50 1.32
C ILE A 160 -14.05 2.96 1.72
N ALA A 161 -13.39 3.24 2.85
CA ALA A 161 -13.25 4.62 3.34
C ALA A 161 -12.55 5.51 2.31
N PHE A 162 -11.50 5.00 1.68
CA PHE A 162 -10.76 5.70 0.63
C PHE A 162 -11.54 5.80 -0.68
N GLN A 163 -12.32 4.78 -1.04
CA GLN A 163 -13.25 4.87 -2.16
C GLN A 163 -14.27 6.00 -1.93
N ALA A 164 -14.85 6.07 -0.73
CA ALA A 164 -15.80 7.10 -0.35
C ALA A 164 -15.20 8.51 -0.41
N VAL A 165 -13.98 8.69 0.09
CA VAL A 165 -13.25 9.97 0.02
C VAL A 165 -13.00 10.37 -1.43
N THR A 166 -12.65 9.42 -2.29
CA THR A 166 -12.40 9.70 -3.71
C THR A 166 -13.68 10.09 -4.43
N ASP A 167 -14.77 9.36 -4.19
CA ASP A 167 -16.07 9.63 -4.79
C ASP A 167 -16.63 10.99 -4.35
N ALA A 168 -16.42 11.38 -3.08
CA ALA A 168 -16.89 12.65 -2.55
C ALA A 168 -16.03 13.84 -3.01
N GLY A 169 -14.72 13.66 -3.09
CA GLY A 169 -13.77 14.73 -3.40
C GLY A 169 -13.38 14.85 -4.87
N GLY A 170 -13.72 13.88 -5.72
CA GLY A 170 -13.30 13.85 -7.12
C GLY A 170 -11.78 13.79 -7.30
N PHE A 171 -11.06 13.28 -6.31
CA PHE A 171 -9.60 13.29 -6.28
C PHE A 171 -9.02 12.26 -7.25
N GLN A 172 -7.86 12.58 -7.83
CA GLN A 172 -7.10 11.60 -8.59
C GLN A 172 -6.43 10.58 -7.66
N VAL A 173 -6.32 9.32 -8.12
CA VAL A 173 -5.76 8.20 -7.35
C VAL A 173 -4.41 8.52 -6.69
N PRO A 174 -3.41 9.11 -7.38
CA PRO A 174 -2.13 9.43 -6.73
C PRO A 174 -2.25 10.38 -5.54
N ASN A 175 -3.17 11.35 -5.60
CA ASN A 175 -3.39 12.29 -4.50
C ASN A 175 -4.04 11.60 -3.30
N VAL A 176 -4.93 10.65 -3.56
CA VAL A 176 -5.58 9.85 -2.51
C VAL A 176 -4.56 8.93 -1.82
N LEU A 177 -3.65 8.31 -2.58
CA LEU A 177 -2.56 7.51 -2.01
C LEU A 177 -1.58 8.34 -1.18
N LEU A 178 -1.22 9.53 -1.66
CA LEU A 178 -0.41 10.49 -0.91
C LEU A 178 -1.07 10.83 0.43
N VAL A 179 -2.35 11.21 0.39
CA VAL A 179 -3.13 11.52 1.60
C VAL A 179 -3.20 10.31 2.51
N GLY A 180 -3.41 9.11 1.96
CA GLY A 180 -3.49 7.89 2.78
C GLY A 180 -2.21 7.52 3.48
N GLN A 181 -1.08 7.61 2.79
CA GLN A 181 0.22 7.41 3.40
C GLN A 181 0.48 8.48 4.47
N SER A 182 0.14 9.74 4.21
CA SER A 182 0.32 10.84 5.19
C SER A 182 -0.57 10.66 6.43
N LEU A 183 -1.83 10.26 6.23
CA LEU A 183 -2.76 9.94 7.32
C LEU A 183 -2.23 8.79 8.16
N GLY A 184 -1.57 7.81 7.54
CA GLY A 184 -0.90 6.71 8.23
C GLY A 184 -0.01 7.20 9.38
N GLY A 185 0.98 8.05 9.11
CA GLY A 185 1.89 8.54 10.16
C GLY A 185 1.26 9.58 11.09
N VAL A 186 0.40 10.47 10.58
CA VAL A 186 -0.28 11.47 11.43
C VAL A 186 -1.18 10.79 12.46
N LEU A 187 -1.94 9.77 12.07
CA LEU A 187 -2.81 9.03 12.99
C LEU A 187 -2.02 8.13 13.94
N THR A 188 -0.77 7.75 13.62
CA THR A 188 0.14 7.06 14.55
C THR A 188 0.49 7.92 15.77
N LEU A 189 0.57 9.24 15.62
CA LEU A 189 0.82 10.16 16.74
C LEU A 189 -0.17 9.98 17.90
N PHE A 190 -1.41 9.62 17.55
CA PHE A 190 -2.52 9.46 18.50
C PHE A 190 -2.82 7.97 18.82
N GLY A 191 -2.01 7.04 18.31
CA GLY A 191 -2.19 5.59 18.51
C GLY A 191 -3.30 4.94 17.66
N VAL A 192 -3.97 5.67 16.77
CA VAL A 192 -5.08 5.14 15.95
C VAL A 192 -4.59 4.04 15.01
N THR A 193 -3.47 4.25 14.31
CA THR A 193 -2.92 3.21 13.43
C THR A 193 -2.29 2.06 14.18
N ASP A 194 -1.84 2.27 15.43
CA ASP A 194 -1.32 1.19 16.27
C ASP A 194 -2.47 0.25 16.66
N VAL A 195 -3.65 0.79 16.98
CA VAL A 195 -4.89 0.02 17.18
C VAL A 195 -5.27 -0.75 15.91
N LEU A 196 -5.27 -0.10 14.75
CA LEU A 196 -5.59 -0.75 13.47
C LEU A 196 -4.57 -1.84 13.10
N ALA A 197 -3.29 -1.62 13.38
CA ALA A 197 -2.24 -2.61 13.14
C ALA A 197 -2.33 -3.79 14.12
N ALA A 198 -2.76 -3.57 15.37
CA ALA A 198 -2.99 -4.64 16.34
C ALA A 198 -4.20 -5.50 15.95
N VAL A 199 -5.31 -4.89 15.52
CA VAL A 199 -6.53 -5.61 15.13
C VAL A 199 -6.39 -6.25 13.75
N GLY A 200 -5.87 -5.51 12.78
CA GLY A 200 -5.77 -5.93 11.38
C GLY A 200 -4.47 -6.68 11.03
N GLY A 201 -3.47 -6.68 11.91
CA GLY A 201 -2.20 -7.38 11.71
C GLY A 201 -1.47 -6.96 10.43
N TYR A 202 -0.98 -7.95 9.68
CA TYR A 202 -0.35 -7.73 8.39
C TYR A 202 -1.34 -7.23 7.33
N SER A 203 -2.64 -7.56 7.41
CA SER A 203 -3.65 -7.02 6.48
C SER A 203 -3.71 -5.49 6.47
N PHE A 204 -3.49 -4.86 7.63
CA PHE A 204 -3.40 -3.40 7.72
C PHE A 204 -2.03 -2.89 7.24
N LYS A 205 -0.94 -3.57 7.64
CA LYS A 205 0.43 -3.15 7.31
C LYS A 205 0.71 -3.14 5.80
N ILE A 206 0.00 -3.94 5.02
CA ILE A 206 0.13 -3.97 3.55
C ILE A 206 -0.61 -2.84 2.82
N LEU A 207 -1.36 -2.00 3.54
CA LEU A 207 -2.10 -0.87 2.98
C LEU A 207 -1.24 0.40 2.99
N VAL A 208 -1.60 1.37 2.17
CA VAL A 208 -0.91 2.67 2.10
C VAL A 208 -0.80 3.38 3.46
N MET A 209 -1.83 3.29 4.30
CA MET A 209 -1.79 3.82 5.68
C MET A 209 -0.76 3.09 6.55
N GLY A 210 -0.64 1.77 6.39
CA GLY A 210 0.36 0.97 7.09
C GLY A 210 1.79 1.39 6.74
N ALA A 211 2.04 1.77 5.48
CA ALA A 211 3.32 2.33 5.09
C ALA A 211 3.59 3.70 5.73
N GLY A 212 2.57 4.55 5.88
CA GLY A 212 2.71 5.81 6.60
C GLY A 212 3.13 5.62 8.05
N GLN A 213 2.44 4.69 8.73
CA GLN A 213 2.77 4.27 10.10
C GLN A 213 4.21 3.73 10.18
N ALA A 214 4.63 2.91 9.21
CA ALA A 214 5.99 2.38 9.16
C ALA A 214 7.05 3.49 9.00
N VAL A 215 6.85 4.46 8.10
CA VAL A 215 7.78 5.59 7.93
C VAL A 215 7.88 6.42 9.20
N MET A 216 6.75 6.76 9.82
CA MET A 216 6.72 7.50 11.07
C MET A 216 7.47 6.74 12.17
N ALA A 217 7.10 5.47 12.42
CA ALA A 217 7.68 4.67 13.51
C ALA A 217 9.18 4.44 13.33
N THR A 218 9.62 4.15 12.12
CA THR A 218 11.05 3.95 11.82
C THR A 218 11.84 5.26 11.84
N THR A 219 11.21 6.39 11.56
CA THR A 219 11.83 7.71 11.76
C THR A 219 12.03 8.00 13.24
N THR A 220 11.02 7.75 14.08
CA THR A 220 11.15 7.89 15.54
C THR A 220 12.28 7.00 16.09
N LEU A 221 12.40 5.75 15.61
CA LEU A 221 13.50 4.86 15.96
C LEU A 221 14.87 5.38 15.50
N ALA A 222 14.93 6.03 14.33
CA ALA A 222 16.16 6.63 13.83
C ALA A 222 16.64 7.78 14.74
N PHE A 223 15.72 8.62 15.23
CA PHE A 223 16.05 9.64 16.25
C PHE A 223 16.49 9.03 17.59
N ALA A 224 16.05 7.81 17.92
CA ALA A 224 16.52 7.05 19.07
C ALA A 224 17.86 6.32 18.83
N GLY A 225 18.52 6.54 17.68
CA GLY A 225 19.83 5.98 17.36
C GLY A 225 19.80 4.70 16.51
N ASN A 226 18.64 4.21 16.08
CA ASN A 226 18.51 3.02 15.24
C ASN A 226 17.86 3.34 13.88
N ALA A 227 18.70 3.70 12.91
CA ALA A 227 18.26 4.04 11.55
C ALA A 227 18.06 2.81 10.62
N LEU A 228 18.40 1.60 11.07
CA LEU A 228 18.36 0.40 10.21
C LEU A 228 16.96 0.16 9.66
N MET A 229 15.94 0.26 10.50
CA MET A 229 14.56 0.00 10.09
C MET A 229 14.03 1.05 9.12
N LEU A 230 14.51 2.30 9.22
CA LEU A 230 14.18 3.35 8.26
C LEU A 230 14.74 3.01 6.88
N LEU A 231 16.00 2.54 6.81
CA LEU A 231 16.61 2.06 5.57
C LEU A 231 15.84 0.87 4.97
N VAL A 232 15.38 -0.07 5.80
CA VAL A 232 14.57 -1.22 5.36
C VAL A 232 13.24 -0.75 4.78
N THR A 233 12.55 0.20 5.41
CA THR A 233 11.29 0.77 4.89
C THR A 233 11.50 1.43 3.52
N TRP A 234 12.52 2.29 3.38
CA TRP A 234 12.84 2.91 2.09
C TRP A 234 13.26 1.89 1.04
N GLY A 235 14.11 0.93 1.41
CA GLY A 235 14.52 -0.16 0.52
C GLY A 235 13.33 -0.97 0.01
N THR A 236 12.32 -1.18 0.85
CA THR A 236 11.07 -1.85 0.46
C THR A 236 10.30 -1.04 -0.59
N PHE A 237 10.16 0.29 -0.41
CA PHE A 237 9.50 1.13 -1.42
C PHE A 237 10.22 1.14 -2.77
N PHE A 238 11.55 1.22 -2.75
CA PHE A 238 12.35 1.15 -3.98
C PHE A 238 12.23 -0.22 -4.65
N ALA A 239 12.24 -1.32 -3.89
CA ALA A 239 12.06 -2.66 -4.43
C ALA A 239 10.66 -2.83 -5.05
N LEU A 240 9.61 -2.30 -4.43
CA LEU A 240 8.25 -2.32 -4.99
C LEU A 240 8.16 -1.53 -6.30
N ALA A 241 8.81 -0.37 -6.39
CA ALA A 241 8.89 0.39 -7.63
C ALA A 241 9.65 -0.40 -8.72
N LEU A 242 10.72 -1.09 -8.35
CA LEU A 242 11.47 -1.95 -9.27
C LEU A 242 10.61 -3.11 -9.79
N PHE A 243 9.82 -3.77 -8.94
CA PHE A 243 8.87 -4.79 -9.38
C PHE A 243 7.86 -4.25 -10.40
N GLY A 244 7.35 -3.03 -10.19
CA GLY A 244 6.49 -2.36 -11.17
C GLY A 244 7.18 -2.12 -12.52
N ILE A 245 8.42 -1.63 -12.51
CA ILE A 245 9.21 -1.45 -13.75
C ILE A 245 9.42 -2.80 -14.45
N VAL A 246 9.77 -3.85 -13.71
CA VAL A 246 9.94 -5.21 -14.26
C VAL A 246 8.64 -5.70 -14.89
N ALA A 247 7.49 -5.54 -14.22
CA ALA A 247 6.18 -5.91 -14.75
C ALA A 247 5.87 -5.19 -16.07
N ALA A 248 6.16 -3.89 -16.15
CA ALA A 248 5.97 -3.10 -17.36
C ALA A 248 6.84 -3.59 -18.52
N LEU A 249 8.14 -3.83 -18.26
CA LEU A 249 9.09 -4.32 -19.26
C LEU A 249 8.71 -5.71 -19.78
N LEU A 250 8.30 -6.62 -18.89
CA LEU A 250 7.84 -7.96 -19.27
C LEU A 250 6.61 -7.88 -20.18
N ASN A 251 5.63 -7.03 -19.84
CA ASN A 251 4.43 -6.84 -20.65
C ASN A 251 4.77 -6.22 -22.02
N LEU A 252 5.64 -5.22 -22.09
CA LEU A 252 6.11 -4.65 -23.36
C LEU A 252 6.80 -5.70 -24.24
N ARG A 253 7.65 -6.55 -23.64
CA ARG A 253 8.34 -7.62 -24.37
C ARG A 253 7.38 -8.67 -24.92
N LEU A 254 6.35 -9.04 -24.16
CA LEU A 254 5.35 -10.00 -24.61
C LEU A 254 4.48 -9.46 -25.75
N ARG A 255 4.18 -8.15 -25.77
CA ARG A 255 3.42 -7.51 -26.85
C ARG A 255 4.22 -7.32 -28.14
N SER A 256 5.55 -7.32 -28.04
CA SER A 256 6.44 -7.22 -29.21
C SER A 256 6.68 -8.55 -29.93
N ARG A 257 6.17 -9.66 -29.39
CA ARG A 257 6.21 -11.00 -29.99
C ARG A 257 4.87 -11.32 -30.62
#